data_AF-Q2C8Y2-F1
#
_entry.id   AF-Q2C8Y2-F1
#
_cell.length_a   1.000
_cell.length_b   1.000
_cell.length_c   1.000
_cell.angle_alpha   90.00
_cell.angle_beta   90.00
_cell.angle_gamma   90.00
#
_symmetry.space_group_name_H-M   'P 1'
#
loop_
_entity.id
_entity.type
_entity.pdbx_description
1 polymer ?
#
loop_
_entity_poly.entity_id
_entity_poly.type
_entity_poly.pdbx_seq_one_letter_code
_entity_poly.pdbx_strand_id
1 'polypeptide(L)'
;MPLQALQFYDAYMFGSTLSGVGHDIDILIVGPSGDTLSTLKKEIADAGKELPLDVLYMQPSEAIETNFVNSEGCVKLSVLASSP
;
A
#
# COMPACT_ATOMS: atom_id res chain seq x y z
N MET A 1 -12.80 -8.36 8.83
CA MET A 1 -12.29 -9.54 8.10
C MET A 1 -11.03 -9.12 7.37
N PRO A 2 -10.00 -9.97 7.25
CA PRO A 2 -8.82 -9.63 6.47
C PRO A 2 -9.21 -9.35 5.01
N LEU A 3 -8.56 -8.35 4.40
CA LEU A 3 -8.72 -7.96 3.00
C LEU A 3 -8.36 -9.15 2.11
N GLN A 4 -9.36 -9.92 1.63
CA GLN A 4 -9.11 -11.16 0.89
C GLN A 4 -8.40 -10.91 -0.43
N ALA A 5 -8.63 -9.74 -1.04
CA ALA A 5 -7.97 -9.36 -2.28
C ALA A 5 -6.47 -9.06 -2.08
N LEU A 6 -6.04 -8.65 -0.88
CA LEU A 6 -4.66 -8.22 -0.60
C LEU A 6 -3.63 -9.34 -0.80
N GLN A 7 -4.04 -10.62 -0.77
CA GLN A 7 -3.14 -11.77 -1.02
C GLN A 7 -2.51 -11.77 -2.42
N PHE A 8 -3.07 -11.01 -3.37
CA PHE A 8 -2.56 -10.88 -4.74
C PHE A 8 -1.66 -9.64 -4.92
N TYR A 9 -1.39 -8.90 -3.85
CA TYR A 9 -0.68 -7.63 -3.90
C TYR A 9 0.50 -7.62 -2.93
N ASP A 10 1.57 -6.95 -3.33
CA ASP A 10 2.56 -6.47 -2.38
C ASP A 10 2.11 -5.11 -1.84
N ALA A 11 2.21 -4.93 -0.52
CA ALA A 11 1.83 -3.71 0.17
C ALA A 11 3.02 -3.12 0.93
N TYR A 12 3.22 -1.82 0.77
CA TYR A 12 4.32 -1.07 1.36
C TYR A 12 3.79 0.20 2.04
N MET A 13 4.49 0.65 3.07
CA MET A 13 4.40 2.01 3.59
C MET A 13 5.55 2.84 3.02
N PHE A 14 5.29 4.11 2.73
CA PHE A 14 6.30 5.08 2.31
C PHE A 14 6.03 6.45 2.94
N GLY A 15 6.73 7.49 2.50
CA GLY A 15 6.45 8.86 2.93
C GLY A 15 6.94 9.19 4.34
N SER A 16 6.50 10.35 4.85
CA SER A 16 7.04 10.92 6.09
C SER A 16 6.70 10.10 7.33
N THR A 17 5.61 9.34 7.30
CA THR A 17 5.14 8.53 8.43
C THR A 17 6.11 7.41 8.82
N LEU A 18 6.95 6.94 7.88
CA LEU A 18 8.06 6.04 8.21
C LEU A 18 9.08 6.65 9.18
N SER A 19 9.21 7.98 9.19
CA SER A 19 10.10 8.71 10.11
C SER A 19 9.39 9.19 11.38
N GLY A 20 8.12 8.82 11.58
CA GLY A 20 7.30 9.27 12.71
C GLY A 20 6.85 10.74 12.58
N VAL A 21 6.90 11.30 11.37
CA VAL A 21 6.53 12.69 11.08
C VAL A 21 5.33 12.70 10.13
N GLY A 22 4.32 13.52 10.42
CA GLY A 22 3.09 13.59 9.63
C GLY A 22 1.94 12.85 10.29
N HIS A 23 0.77 12.97 9.68
CA HIS A 23 -0.47 12.35 10.16
C HIS A 23 -1.08 11.41 9.12
N ASP A 24 -0.72 11.59 7.85
CA ASP A 24 -1.11 10.83 6.68
C ASP A 24 -0.29 9.54 6.54
N ILE A 25 -0.97 8.42 6.31
CA ILE A 25 -0.35 7.11 6.14
C ILE A 25 -0.32 6.79 4.65
N ASP A 26 0.86 6.95 4.05
CA ASP A 26 1.08 6.65 2.63
C ASP A 26 1.31 5.15 2.42
N ILE A 27 0.42 4.52 1.64
CA ILE A 27 0.47 3.10 1.31
C ILE A 27 0.62 2.92 -0.20
N LEU A 28 1.61 2.13 -0.61
CA LEU A 28 1.76 1.66 -1.97
C LEU A 28 1.25 0.22 -2.07
N ILE A 29 0.35 -0.02 -3.02
CA ILE A 29 -0.17 -1.34 -3.37
C ILE A 29 0.27 -1.69 -4.80
N VAL A 30 1.05 -2.76 -4.94
CA VAL A 30 1.55 -3.25 -6.23
C VAL A 30 0.91 -4.60 -6.58
N GLY A 31 0.26 -4.69 -7.73
CA GLY A 31 -0.34 -5.96 -8.17
C GLY A 31 -1.25 -5.84 -9.40
N PRO A 32 -2.05 -6.87 -9.71
CA PRO A 32 -2.83 -6.91 -10.94
C PRO A 32 -3.95 -5.86 -10.97
N SER A 33 -4.26 -5.37 -12.18
CA SER A 33 -5.41 -4.49 -12.44
C SER A 33 -6.73 -5.28 -12.60
N GLY A 34 -7.82 -4.57 -12.89
CA GLY A 34 -9.12 -5.18 -13.20
C GLY A 34 -10.02 -5.34 -11.97
N ASP A 35 -10.85 -6.38 -11.97
CA ASP A 35 -11.88 -6.59 -10.95
C ASP A 35 -11.30 -6.83 -9.56
N THR A 36 -10.13 -7.48 -9.47
CA THR A 36 -9.41 -7.69 -8.21
C THR A 36 -8.98 -6.34 -7.60
N LEU A 37 -8.45 -5.42 -8.41
CA LEU A 37 -8.07 -4.07 -7.96
C LEU A 37 -9.30 -3.26 -7.54
N SER A 38 -10.39 -3.38 -8.31
CA SER A 38 -11.65 -2.71 -8.00
C SER A 38 -12.24 -3.19 -6.67
N THR A 39 -12.09 -4.49 -6.36
CA THR A 39 -12.49 -5.07 -5.08
C THR A 39 -11.60 -4.55 -3.95
N LEU A 40 -10.28 -4.62 -4.12
CA LEU A 40 -9.34 -4.13 -3.10
C LEU A 40 -9.53 -2.64 -2.79
N LYS A 41 -9.75 -1.80 -3.80
CA LYS A 41 -10.04 -0.37 -3.62
C LYS A 41 -11.27 -0.12 -2.74
N LYS A 42 -12.34 -0.94 -2.89
CA LYS A 42 -13.53 -0.84 -2.03
C LYS A 42 -13.20 -1.21 -0.60
N GLU A 43 -12.51 -2.33 -0.40
CA GLU A 43 -12.17 -2.78 0.95
C GLU A 43 -11.23 -1.78 1.67
N ILE A 44 -10.26 -1.20 0.95
CA ILE A 44 -9.38 -0.16 1.47
C ILE A 44 -10.14 1.13 1.75
N ALA A 45 -11.06 1.56 0.87
CA ALA A 45 -11.87 2.75 1.10
C ALA A 45 -12.75 2.62 2.35
N ASP A 46 -13.26 1.42 2.63
CA ASP A 46 -14.00 1.15 3.86
C ASP A 46 -13.09 1.22 5.10
N ALA A 47 -11.86 0.67 5.02
CA ALA A 47 -10.88 0.78 6.11
C ALA A 47 -10.37 2.21 6.32
N GLY A 48 -10.22 2.98 5.24
CA GLY A 48 -9.73 4.36 5.25
C GLY A 48 -10.73 5.39 5.76
N LYS A 49 -11.96 5.00 6.12
CA LYS A 49 -12.91 5.92 6.78
C LYS A 49 -12.45 6.34 8.17
N GLU A 50 -11.69 5.48 8.84
CA GLU A 50 -11.26 5.66 10.24
C GLU A 50 -9.77 6.04 10.36
N LEU A 51 -9.06 6.10 9.24
CA LEU A 51 -7.61 6.32 9.19
C LEU A 51 -7.28 7.33 8.08
N PRO A 52 -6.31 8.22 8.30
CA PRO A 52 -5.85 9.18 7.29
C PRO A 52 -4.96 8.49 6.24
N LEU A 53 -5.51 7.54 5.48
CA LEU A 53 -4.78 6.78 4.46
C LEU A 53 -4.72 7.56 3.15
N ASP A 54 -3.52 7.68 2.58
CA ASP A 54 -3.33 7.96 1.15
C ASP A 54 -2.79 6.71 0.48
N VAL A 55 -3.42 6.28 -0.62
CA VAL A 55 -3.14 4.96 -1.22
C VAL A 55 -2.84 5.10 -2.71
N LEU A 56 -1.60 4.78 -3.05
CA LEU A 56 -1.12 4.68 -4.41
C LEU A 56 -1.21 3.23 -4.90
N TYR A 57 -1.75 3.05 -6.11
CA TYR A 57 -1.88 1.75 -6.75
C TYR A 57 -1.02 1.71 -8.01
N MET A 58 -0.21 0.65 -8.15
CA MET A 58 0.61 0.43 -9.34
C MET A 58 0.48 -1.01 -9.83
N GLN A 59 0.56 -1.19 -11.14
CA GLN A 59 0.90 -2.47 -11.74
C GLN A 59 2.39 -2.78 -11.50
N PRO A 60 2.79 -4.06 -11.50
CA PRO A 60 4.20 -4.43 -11.35
C PRO A 60 5.13 -3.76 -12.37
N SER A 61 4.67 -3.60 -13.62
CA SER A 61 5.43 -2.91 -14.67
C SER A 61 5.68 -1.44 -14.32
N GLU A 62 4.66 -0.72 -13.83
CA GLU A 62 4.78 0.68 -13.43
C GLU A 62 5.78 0.85 -12.28
N ALA A 63 5.70 -0.01 -11.26
CA ALA A 63 6.62 0.01 -10.12
C ALA A 63 8.07 -0.28 -10.52
N ILE A 64 8.28 -1.16 -11.52
CA ILE A 64 9.60 -1.48 -12.07
C ILE A 64 10.13 -0.31 -12.92
N GLU A 65 9.32 0.21 -13.85
CA GLU A 65 9.72 1.27 -14.78
C GLU A 65 10.08 2.56 -14.05
N THR A 66 9.34 2.90 -13.00
CA THR A 66 9.61 4.08 -12.16
C THR A 66 10.66 3.85 -11.09
N ASN A 67 10.98 2.58 -10.79
CA ASN A 67 11.81 2.16 -9.65
C ASN A 67 11.30 2.71 -8.30
N PHE A 68 9.99 2.96 -8.19
CA PHE A 68 9.37 3.71 -7.09
C PHE A 68 9.68 3.12 -5.71
N VAL A 69 9.60 1.79 -5.58
CA VAL A 69 9.83 1.09 -4.31
C VAL A 69 11.20 1.43 -3.73
N ASN A 70 12.23 1.49 -4.59
CA ASN A 70 13.58 1.80 -4.17
C ASN A 70 13.81 3.30 -4.02
N SER A 71 13.24 4.13 -4.89
CA SER A 71 13.44 5.58 -4.84
C SER A 71 12.80 6.23 -3.62
N GLU A 72 11.62 5.76 -3.24
CA GLU A 72 10.86 6.28 -2.09
C GLU A 72 11.18 5.56 -0.77
N GLY A 73 12.12 4.61 -0.77
CA GLY A 73 12.50 3.87 0.44
C GLY A 73 11.34 3.09 1.06
N CYS A 74 10.48 2.51 0.22
CA CYS A 74 9.28 1.78 0.64
C CYS A 74 9.62 0.61 1.58
N VAL A 75 8.85 0.45 2.66
CA VAL A 75 8.98 -0.67 3.61
C VAL A 75 7.76 -1.57 3.50
N LYS A 76 7.97 -2.89 3.31
CA LYS A 76 6.86 -3.85 3.23
C LYS A 76 6.04 -3.84 4.54
N LEU A 77 4.72 -3.79 4.42
CA LEU A 77 3.83 -3.82 5.59
C LEU A 77 3.99 -5.09 6.43
N SER A 78 4.30 -6.23 5.79
CA SER A 78 4.57 -7.47 6.51
C SER A 78 5.79 -7.39 7.44
N VAL A 79 6.80 -6.59 7.08
CA VAL A 79 7.98 -6.33 7.93
C VAL A 79 7.58 -5.47 9.13
N LEU A 80 6.80 -4.42 8.90
CA LEU A 80 6.30 -3.54 9.96
C LEU A 80 5.40 -4.29 10.95
N ALA A 81 4.49 -5.12 10.45
CA ALA A 81 3.57 -5.92 11.26
C ALA A 81 4.26 -7.04 12.06
N SER A 82 5.51 -7.39 11.70
CA SER A 82 6.32 -8.40 12.39
C SER A 82 7.26 -7.79 13.44
N SER A 83 7.27 -6.46 13.58
CA SER A 83 8.09 -5.78 14.60
C SER A 83 7.36 -5.81 15.95
N PRO A 84 8.04 -6.22 17.04
CA PRO A 84 7.43 -6.40 18.36
C PRO A 84 6.99 -5.10 19.04
#